data_AF-A0A9X9QA19-F1
#
_entry.id   AF-A0A9X9QA19-F1
#
_cell.length_a   1.000
_cell.length_b   1.000
_cell.length_c   1.000
_cell.angle_alpha   90.00
_cell.angle_beta   90.00
_cell.angle_gamma   90.00
#
_symmetry.space_group_name_H-M   'P 1'
#
loop_
_entity.id
_entity.type
_entity.pdbx_description
1 polymer ?
#
loop_
_entity_poly.entity_id
_entity_poly.type
_entity_poly.pdbx_seq_one_letter_code
_entity_poly.pdbx_strand_id
1 'polypeptide(L)'
;EKLAHVRDCKRGSSGVPVKLVTNLFSLDLPPDWQLYQYHVSYVPDIESRRLRIALLYSHKALSNRAKAFDGVILFLSQKLEAKVTELSSETSRGDTVKMTITLTGELPASSPVCTQVFSIIFRKILKKLAMYQIGRNFYKPSEPVEIPQH
;
A
#
# COMPACT_ATOMS: atom_id res chain seq x y z
N GLU A 1 5.19 -29.93 -8.51
CA GLU A 1 6.34 -30.80 -8.19
C GLU A 1 7.48 -29.97 -7.62
N LYS A 2 8.11 -30.38 -6.51
CA LYS A 2 9.34 -29.74 -6.01
C LYS A 2 10.52 -30.23 -6.85
N LEU A 3 11.19 -29.31 -7.54
CA LEU A 3 12.40 -29.60 -8.32
C LEU A 3 13.47 -30.25 -7.42
N ALA A 4 14.01 -31.40 -7.83
CA ALA A 4 14.90 -32.24 -7.01
C ALA A 4 16.20 -31.55 -6.54
N HIS A 5 16.65 -30.50 -7.24
CA HIS A 5 17.86 -29.73 -6.90
C HIS A 5 17.60 -28.57 -5.91
N VAL A 6 16.35 -28.36 -5.49
CA VAL A 6 15.96 -27.33 -4.52
C VAL A 6 15.26 -28.02 -3.33
N ARG A 7 15.96 -28.93 -2.66
CA ARG A 7 15.42 -29.58 -1.45
C ARG A 7 15.62 -28.69 -0.21
N ASP A 8 16.84 -28.14 -0.03
CA ASP A 8 17.19 -27.45 1.22
C ASP A 8 17.78 -26.04 1.03
N CYS A 9 18.53 -25.77 -0.05
CA CYS A 9 19.20 -24.47 -0.24
C CYS A 9 19.51 -24.14 -1.70
N LYS A 10 19.41 -22.87 -2.10
CA LYS A 10 19.82 -22.35 -3.43
C LYS A 10 21.21 -21.71 -3.43
N ARG A 11 21.92 -21.69 -2.30
CA ARG A 11 23.23 -21.03 -2.16
C ARG A 11 24.33 -21.96 -2.64
N GLY A 12 25.10 -21.53 -3.64
CA GLY A 12 26.33 -22.22 -4.07
C GLY A 12 27.46 -22.07 -3.04
N SER A 13 28.41 -23.01 -3.04
CA SER A 13 29.52 -23.09 -2.08
C SER A 13 30.92 -22.94 -2.69
N SER A 14 31.03 -22.99 -4.02
CA SER A 14 32.32 -22.93 -4.73
C SER A 14 32.86 -21.50 -4.86
N GLY A 15 34.18 -21.37 -4.99
CA GLY A 15 34.86 -20.10 -5.28
C GLY A 15 35.34 -19.35 -4.04
N VAL A 16 35.81 -18.10 -4.26
CA VAL A 16 36.32 -17.21 -3.21
C VAL A 16 35.29 -16.12 -2.91
N PRO A 17 34.94 -15.86 -1.64
CA PRO A 17 34.00 -14.80 -1.28
C PRO A 17 34.48 -13.41 -1.73
N VAL A 18 33.58 -12.63 -2.31
CA VAL A 18 33.83 -11.24 -2.71
C VAL A 18 32.82 -10.31 -2.06
N LYS A 19 33.23 -9.07 -1.75
CA LYS A 19 32.32 -8.03 -1.26
C LYS A 19 31.60 -7.39 -2.44
N LEU A 20 30.28 -7.41 -2.40
CA LEU A 20 29.43 -6.80 -3.42
C LEU A 20 28.60 -5.69 -2.81
N VAL A 21 28.30 -4.68 -3.61
CA VAL A 21 27.33 -3.63 -3.30
C VAL A 21 26.20 -3.72 -4.32
N THR A 22 24.98 -3.46 -3.89
CA THR A 22 23.80 -3.50 -4.76
C THR A 22 23.05 -2.18 -4.67
N ASN A 23 22.18 -1.91 -5.65
CA ASN A 23 21.24 -0.80 -5.63
C ASN A 23 19.93 -1.13 -4.88
N LEU A 24 19.96 -2.11 -3.97
CA LEU A 24 18.84 -2.47 -3.11
C LEU A 24 18.95 -1.72 -1.79
N PHE A 25 17.85 -1.08 -1.40
CA PHE A 25 17.72 -0.42 -0.12
C PHE A 25 16.80 -1.26 0.77
N SER A 26 17.29 -1.61 1.96
CA SER A 26 16.48 -2.30 2.97
C SER A 26 15.39 -1.38 3.48
N LEU A 27 14.19 -1.93 3.66
CA LEU A 27 13.10 -1.26 4.36
C LEU A 27 13.09 -1.78 5.79
N ASP A 28 13.57 -0.95 6.70
CA ASP A 28 13.58 -1.27 8.13
C ASP A 28 12.17 -1.13 8.69
N LEU A 29 11.58 -2.28 9.01
CA LEU A 29 10.29 -2.37 9.68
C LEU A 29 10.53 -2.77 11.14
N PRO A 30 9.72 -2.25 12.08
CA PRO A 30 9.72 -2.76 13.44
C PRO A 30 9.57 -4.29 13.47
N PRO A 31 10.21 -5.01 14.42
CA PRO A 31 10.15 -6.47 14.48
C PRO A 31 8.73 -7.03 14.60
N ASP A 32 7.85 -6.28 15.25
CA ASP A 32 6.44 -6.55 15.49
C ASP A 32 5.51 -5.89 14.46
N TRP A 33 6.07 -5.34 13.37
CA TRP A 33 5.27 -4.67 12.35
C TRP A 33 4.30 -5.63 11.68
N GLN A 34 3.05 -5.21 11.59
CA GLN A 34 1.99 -5.92 10.91
C GLN A 34 1.17 -4.97 10.06
N LEU A 35 0.62 -5.54 8.98
CA LEU A 35 -0.33 -4.86 8.12
C LEU A 35 -1.74 -5.29 8.51
N TYR A 36 -2.57 -4.33 8.87
CA TYR A 36 -3.94 -4.59 9.32
C TYR A 36 -4.92 -4.43 8.16
N GLN A 37 -5.65 -5.51 7.85
CA GLN A 37 -6.63 -5.55 6.78
C GLN A 37 -8.05 -5.39 7.34
N TYR A 38 -8.79 -4.45 6.79
CA TYR A 38 -10.16 -4.14 7.17
C TYR A 38 -11.10 -4.24 5.97
N HIS A 39 -12.33 -4.71 6.22
CA HIS A 39 -13.44 -4.59 5.29
C HIS A 39 -14.24 -3.32 5.63
N VAL A 40 -14.61 -2.55 4.61
CA VAL A 40 -15.35 -1.30 4.74
C VAL A 40 -16.70 -1.42 4.04
N SER A 41 -17.78 -1.22 4.80
CA SER A 41 -19.16 -1.19 4.30
C SER A 41 -19.81 0.16 4.57
N TYR A 42 -20.77 0.53 3.73
CA TYR A 42 -21.50 1.80 3.81
C TYR A 42 -23.01 1.55 3.90
N VAL A 43 -23.71 2.38 4.68
CA VAL A 43 -25.17 2.43 4.77
C VAL A 43 -25.61 3.89 4.67
N PRO A 44 -26.38 4.29 3.64
CA PRO A 44 -26.84 3.47 2.51
C PRO A 44 -25.67 2.96 1.64
N ASP A 45 -25.93 1.91 0.86
CA ASP A 45 -24.90 1.39 -0.04
C ASP A 45 -24.55 2.43 -1.11
N ILE A 46 -23.26 2.48 -1.45
CA ILE A 46 -22.71 3.47 -2.37
C ILE A 46 -22.09 2.73 -3.55
N GLU A 47 -22.65 2.82 -4.75
CA GLU A 47 -22.06 2.13 -5.91
C GLU A 47 -20.74 2.78 -6.37
N SER A 48 -20.62 4.10 -6.21
CA SER A 48 -19.44 4.84 -6.68
C SER A 48 -18.21 4.56 -5.81
N ARG A 49 -17.29 3.76 -6.36
CA ARG A 49 -15.96 3.51 -5.78
C ARG A 49 -15.21 4.80 -5.43
N ARG A 50 -15.28 5.82 -6.30
CA ARG A 50 -14.63 7.12 -6.07
C ARG A 50 -15.22 7.83 -4.85
N LEU A 51 -16.54 7.77 -4.68
CA LEU A 51 -17.22 8.37 -3.53
C LEU A 51 -16.87 7.63 -2.23
N ARG A 52 -16.86 6.28 -2.23
CA ARG A 52 -16.38 5.49 -1.09
C ARG A 52 -14.98 5.92 -0.65
N ILE A 53 -14.05 6.02 -1.61
CA ILE A 53 -12.68 6.46 -1.34
C ILE A 53 -12.68 7.89 -0.79
N ALA A 54 -13.42 8.82 -1.39
CA ALA A 54 -13.47 10.20 -0.92
C ALA A 54 -13.99 10.31 0.52
N LEU A 55 -15.06 9.60 0.86
CA LEU A 55 -15.64 9.57 2.20
C LEU A 55 -14.66 8.98 3.22
N LEU A 56 -14.01 7.86 2.92
CA LEU A 56 -13.02 7.28 3.83
C LEU A 56 -11.86 8.24 4.10
N TYR A 57 -11.40 8.96 3.08
CA TYR A 57 -10.27 9.89 3.22
C TYR A 57 -10.65 11.23 3.85
N SER A 58 -11.93 11.60 3.92
CA SER A 58 -12.37 12.82 4.62
C SER A 58 -12.33 12.67 6.15
N HIS A 59 -12.35 11.44 6.67
CA HIS A 59 -12.31 11.19 8.11
C HIS A 59 -10.95 11.50 8.74
N LYS A 60 -10.93 12.47 9.67
CA LYS A 60 -9.73 12.88 10.42
C LYS A 60 -9.08 11.73 11.20
N ALA A 61 -9.89 10.82 11.77
CA ALA A 61 -9.41 9.66 12.52
C ALA A 61 -8.44 8.77 11.73
N LEU A 62 -8.59 8.72 10.40
CA LEU A 62 -7.75 7.94 9.49
C LEU A 62 -6.67 8.79 8.81
N SER A 63 -6.71 10.11 8.93
CA SER A 63 -5.88 11.03 8.15
C SER A 63 -4.38 10.86 8.43
N ASN A 64 -4.00 10.72 9.70
CA ASN A 64 -2.59 10.60 10.12
C ASN A 64 -2.01 9.19 9.97
N ARG A 65 -2.78 8.24 9.42
CA ARG A 65 -2.35 6.85 9.27
C ARG A 65 -1.97 6.56 7.81
N ALA A 66 -0.85 5.86 7.61
CA ALA A 66 -0.50 5.34 6.30
C ALA A 66 -1.54 4.28 5.90
N LYS A 67 -2.18 4.51 4.75
CA LYS A 67 -3.34 3.74 4.32
C LYS A 67 -3.37 3.50 2.81
N ALA A 68 -3.85 2.31 2.45
CA ALA A 68 -4.20 1.94 1.09
C ALA A 68 -5.64 1.45 1.10
N PHE A 69 -6.48 1.99 0.22
CA PHE A 69 -7.90 1.65 0.17
C PHE A 69 -8.31 1.55 -1.29
N ASP A 70 -9.02 0.49 -1.63
CA ASP A 70 -9.49 0.24 -2.98
C ASP A 70 -11.00 0.48 -3.16
N GLY A 71 -11.73 0.83 -2.11
CA GLY A 71 -13.20 0.99 -2.13
C GLY A 71 -13.95 -0.07 -1.33
N VAL A 72 -13.30 -1.18 -0.97
CA VAL A 72 -13.88 -2.26 -0.14
C VAL A 72 -12.89 -2.67 0.94
N ILE A 73 -11.63 -2.92 0.57
CA ILE A 73 -10.57 -3.35 1.49
C ILE A 73 -9.66 -2.18 1.82
N LEU A 74 -9.52 -1.93 3.12
CA LEU A 74 -8.63 -0.93 3.71
C LEU A 74 -7.45 -1.63 4.37
N PHE A 75 -6.25 -1.22 4.01
CA PHE A 75 -5.02 -1.58 4.70
C PHE A 75 -4.51 -0.39 5.51
N LEU A 76 -4.19 -0.64 6.78
CA LEU A 76 -3.58 0.33 7.69
C LEU A 76 -2.25 -0.21 8.24
N SER A 77 -1.28 0.68 8.41
CA SER A 77 -0.02 0.36 9.09
C SER A 77 -0.12 0.34 10.62
N GLN A 78 -1.25 0.79 11.18
CA GLN A 78 -1.51 0.89 12.61
C GLN A 78 -2.90 0.37 12.90
N LYS A 79 -3.01 -0.53 13.87
CA LYS A 79 -4.29 -1.11 14.30
C LYS A 79 -5.22 -0.02 14.85
N LEU A 80 -6.49 -0.08 14.45
CA LEU A 80 -7.56 0.65 15.13
C LEU A 80 -7.78 0.06 16.52
N GLU A 81 -8.19 0.90 17.48
CA GLU A 81 -8.41 0.47 18.87
C GLU A 81 -9.51 -0.60 18.95
N ALA A 82 -10.59 -0.41 18.20
CA ALA A 82 -11.70 -1.35 18.14
C ALA A 82 -11.59 -2.27 16.91
N LYS A 83 -12.04 -3.52 17.07
CA LYS A 83 -12.18 -4.48 15.97
C LYS A 83 -13.17 -3.99 14.92
N VAL A 84 -14.25 -3.33 15.35
CA VAL A 84 -15.24 -2.68 14.50
C VAL A 84 -15.25 -1.22 14.86
N THR A 85 -15.03 -0.35 13.88
CA THR A 85 -15.07 1.10 14.05
C THR A 85 -16.18 1.65 13.15
N GLU A 86 -17.14 2.34 13.75
CA GLU A 86 -18.23 3.00 13.03
C GLU A 86 -17.95 4.49 12.92
N LEU A 87 -18.13 5.04 11.72
CA LEU A 87 -17.95 6.44 11.42
C LEU A 87 -19.16 6.95 10.64
N SER A 88 -19.59 8.17 10.90
CA SER A 88 -20.67 8.83 10.16
C SER A 88 -20.12 10.03 9.39
N SER A 89 -20.55 10.17 8.14
CA SER A 89 -20.28 11.33 7.28
C SER A 89 -21.59 11.89 6.76
N GLU A 90 -21.68 13.20 6.65
CA GLU A 90 -22.76 13.86 5.92
C GLU A 90 -22.29 14.19 4.51
N THR A 91 -23.12 13.85 3.52
CA THR A 91 -22.87 14.25 2.13
C THR A 91 -23.25 15.72 1.93
N SER A 92 -22.78 16.32 0.83
CA SER A 92 -23.16 17.71 0.45
C SER A 92 -24.66 17.91 0.24
N ARG A 93 -25.43 16.81 0.11
CA ARG A 93 -26.88 16.81 -0.06
C ARG A 93 -27.65 16.70 1.27
N GLY A 94 -26.94 16.58 2.39
CA GLY A 94 -27.52 16.41 3.73
C GLY A 94 -27.79 14.96 4.12
N ASP A 95 -27.54 14.00 3.24
CA ASP A 95 -27.73 12.58 3.56
C ASP A 95 -26.62 12.08 4.49
N THR A 96 -26.98 11.44 5.61
CA THR A 96 -26.04 10.78 6.51
C THR A 96 -25.66 9.40 5.98
N VAL A 97 -24.37 9.18 5.77
CA VAL A 97 -23.79 7.88 5.43
C VAL A 97 -23.05 7.34 6.64
N LYS A 98 -23.43 6.13 7.07
CA LYS A 98 -22.68 5.34 8.06
C LYS A 98 -21.68 4.46 7.35
N MET A 99 -20.44 4.46 7.84
CA MET A 99 -19.35 3.61 7.37
C MET A 99 -18.90 2.72 8.52
N THR A 100 -18.84 1.41 8.27
CA THR A 100 -18.37 0.42 9.25
C THR A 100 -17.07 -0.19 8.76
N ILE A 101 -16.03 -0.09 9.58
CA ILE A 101 -14.68 -0.60 9.30
C ILE A 101 -14.42 -1.78 10.22
N THR A 102 -14.33 -2.98 9.67
CA THR A 102 -14.21 -4.23 10.42
C THR A 102 -12.85 -4.87 10.17
N LEU A 103 -12.08 -5.15 11.21
CA LEU A 103 -10.81 -5.86 11.12
C LEU A 103 -11.05 -7.30 10.66
N THR A 104 -10.43 -7.66 9.55
CA THR A 104 -10.55 -8.99 8.92
C THR A 104 -9.29 -9.83 9.06
N GLY A 105 -8.12 -9.21 9.22
CA GLY A 105 -6.88 -9.95 9.36
C GLY A 105 -5.69 -9.08 9.74
N GLU A 106 -4.69 -9.72 10.31
CA GLU A 106 -3.38 -9.14 10.63
C GLU A 106 -2.34 -9.92 9.81
N LEU A 107 -1.60 -9.20 8.97
CA LEU A 107 -0.71 -9.79 7.98
C LEU A 107 0.74 -9.50 8.39
N PRO A 108 1.59 -10.54 8.50
CA PRO A 108 3.01 -10.32 8.77
C PRO A 108 3.69 -9.65 7.57
N ALA A 109 4.85 -9.03 7.80
CA ALA A 109 5.66 -8.40 6.75
C ALA A 109 6.00 -9.34 5.57
N SER A 110 6.08 -10.65 5.83
CA SER A 110 6.36 -11.69 4.83
C SER A 110 5.18 -11.99 3.89
N SER A 111 3.97 -11.49 4.19
CA SER A 111 2.80 -11.70 3.34
C SER A 111 2.97 -11.04 1.97
N PRO A 112 2.63 -11.72 0.86
CA PRO A 112 2.74 -11.13 -0.49
C PRO A 112 1.83 -9.90 -0.70
N VAL A 113 0.77 -9.77 0.11
CA VAL A 113 -0.12 -8.60 0.11
C VAL A 113 0.61 -7.34 0.57
N CYS A 114 1.56 -7.48 1.50
CA CYS A 114 2.37 -6.36 1.99
C CYS A 114 3.15 -5.69 0.85
N THR A 115 3.71 -6.49 -0.07
CA THR A 115 4.40 -5.98 -1.27
C THR A 115 3.49 -5.09 -2.13
N GLN A 116 2.22 -5.46 -2.28
CA GLN A 116 1.25 -4.66 -3.04
C GLN A 116 0.94 -3.33 -2.34
N VAL A 117 0.79 -3.35 -1.01
CA VAL A 117 0.58 -2.14 -0.21
C VAL A 117 1.78 -1.22 -0.27
N PHE A 118 3.00 -1.73 -0.13
CA PHE A 118 4.22 -0.94 -0.31
C PHE A 118 4.28 -0.32 -1.71
N SER A 119 3.93 -1.08 -2.75
CA SER A 119 3.87 -0.55 -4.11
C SER A 119 2.89 0.63 -4.25
N ILE A 120 1.73 0.58 -3.57
CA ILE A 120 0.76 1.68 -3.54
C ILE A 120 1.35 2.89 -2.79
N ILE A 121 2.00 2.67 -1.65
CA ILE A 121 2.63 3.73 -0.84
C ILE A 121 3.74 4.41 -1.64
N PHE A 122 4.66 3.65 -2.24
CA PHE A 122 5.74 4.20 -3.06
C PHE A 122 5.22 4.96 -4.28
N ARG A 123 4.17 4.46 -4.97
CA ARG A 123 3.51 5.22 -6.04
C ARG A 123 3.01 6.59 -5.58
N LYS A 124 2.41 6.66 -4.38
CA LYS A 124 1.95 7.94 -3.81
C LYS A 124 3.12 8.86 -3.48
N ILE A 125 4.21 8.33 -2.92
CA ILE A 125 5.42 9.11 -2.60
C ILE A 125 6.06 9.66 -3.88
N LEU A 126 6.29 8.82 -4.88
CA LEU A 126 6.90 9.22 -6.16
C LEU A 126 6.03 10.26 -6.89
N LYS A 127 4.70 10.13 -6.82
CA LYS A 127 3.78 11.15 -7.34
C LYS A 127 3.93 12.49 -6.61
N LYS A 128 4.14 12.50 -5.29
CA LYS A 128 4.42 13.72 -4.53
C LYS A 128 5.77 14.35 -4.89
N LEU A 129 6.73 13.56 -5.35
CA LEU A 129 8.00 14.02 -5.90
C LEU A 129 7.90 14.48 -7.37
N ALA A 130 6.68 14.72 -7.87
CA ALA A 130 6.39 15.12 -9.25
C ALA A 130 6.91 14.13 -10.32
N MET A 131 7.07 12.85 -9.97
CA MET A 131 7.44 11.82 -10.92
C MET A 131 6.20 11.13 -11.49
N TYR A 132 6.24 10.87 -12.80
CA TYR A 132 5.16 10.28 -13.58
C TYR A 132 5.49 8.84 -13.92
N GLN A 133 4.52 7.96 -13.70
CA GLN A 133 4.68 6.53 -13.97
C GLN A 133 4.47 6.26 -15.47
N ILE A 134 5.44 5.59 -16.09
CA ILE A 134 5.32 5.01 -17.43
C ILE A 134 5.72 3.54 -17.32
N GLY A 135 4.75 2.64 -17.52
CA GLY A 135 4.94 1.21 -17.26
C GLY A 135 5.34 0.94 -15.80
N ARG A 136 6.55 0.42 -15.58
CA ARG A 136 7.10 0.12 -14.24
C ARG A 136 8.07 1.18 -13.71
N ASN A 137 8.38 2.21 -14.52
CA ASN A 137 9.38 3.21 -14.20
C ASN A 137 8.71 4.57 -13.90
N PHE A 138 9.47 5.45 -13.26
CA PHE A 138 9.05 6.80 -12.90
C PHE A 138 10.03 7.82 -13.48
N TYR A 139 9.50 8.85 -14.11
CA TYR A 139 10.27 9.88 -14.80
C TYR A 139 9.84 11.27 -14.34
N LYS A 140 10.72 12.27 -14.43
CA LYS A 140 10.38 13.67 -14.18
C LYS A 140 10.22 14.41 -15.52
N PRO A 141 9.00 14.76 -15.94
CA PRO A 141 8.79 15.52 -17.17
C PRO A 141 9.36 16.95 -17.13
N SER A 142 9.59 17.48 -15.93
CA SER A 142 10.16 18.82 -15.72
C SER A 142 11.66 18.92 -16.01
N GLU A 143 12.35 17.79 -16.11
CA GLU A 143 13.81 17.72 -16.31
C GLU A 143 14.13 16.85 -17.55
N PRO A 144 13.66 17.22 -18.76
CA PRO A 144 14.01 16.47 -19.97
C PRO A 144 15.47 16.74 -20.35
N VAL A 145 16.16 15.70 -20.83
CA VAL A 145 17.46 15.86 -21.50
C VAL A 145 17.17 15.99 -22.99
N GLU A 146 17.38 17.20 -23.52
CA GLU A 146 17.25 17.45 -24.95
C GLU A 146 18.45 16.85 -25.70
N ILE A 147 18.17 16.04 -26.72
CA ILE A 147 19.18 15.54 -27.64
C ILE A 147 19.05 16.39 -28.91
N PRO A 148 19.90 17.41 -29.11
CA PRO A 148 19.83 18.24 -30.32
C PRO A 148 20.05 17.35 -31.55
N GLN A 149 19.15 17.45 -32.53
CA GLN A 149 19.30 16.78 -33.83
C GLN A 149 20.53 17.33 -34.55
N HIS A 150 21.20 16.44 -35.29
CA HIS A 150 22.41 16.76 -36.08
C HIS A 150 22.12 17.79 -37.17
#